data_AF-H8MFA6-F1
#
_entry.id   AF-H8MFA6-F1
#
_cell.length_a   1.000
_cell.length_b   1.000
_cell.length_c   1.000
_cell.angle_alpha   90.00
_cell.angle_beta   90.00
_cell.angle_gamma   90.00
#
_symmetry.space_group_name_H-M   'P 1'
#
loop_
_entity.id
_entity.type
_entity.pdbx_description
1 polymer ?
#
loop_
_entity_poly.entity_id
_entity_poly.type
_entity_poly.pdbx_seq_one_letter_code
_entity_poly.pdbx_strand_id
1 'polypeptide(L)'
;MKDVDDTPAHIYEEKVVSLNLELANLEHALRGAHLLAELLANNDMPTEDADRQAPRSIVAILALADSRLQQLRRVIRGEADARHLWAPHNAISPEPLPGDEEDVRLEPRSASGPSATPGTRKRTDSRNLAPDASLSEGVRRRVVCPKSTSENTSRRSRSTSSLPLSLRDSSASKVNVVDNPGLITISGS
;
A
#
# COMPACT_ATOMS: atom_id res chain seq x y z
N MET A 1 23.69 29.61 -41.20
CA MET A 1 22.72 29.63 -40.09
C MET A 1 22.74 28.25 -39.45
N LYS A 2 23.13 28.16 -38.18
CA LYS A 2 23.05 26.93 -37.40
C LYS A 2 21.79 27.04 -36.57
N ASP A 3 20.83 26.17 -36.84
CA ASP A 3 19.63 26.02 -36.04
C ASP A 3 20.05 25.52 -34.66
N VAL A 4 19.90 26.40 -33.68
CA VAL A 4 20.04 26.07 -32.26
C VAL A 4 18.76 25.33 -31.91
N ASP A 5 18.88 24.01 -31.81
CA ASP A 5 17.86 23.13 -31.26
C ASP A 5 17.76 23.38 -29.75
N ASP A 6 17.16 24.51 -29.38
CA ASP A 6 16.68 24.81 -28.02
C ASP A 6 15.43 23.97 -27.77
N THR A 7 15.57 22.65 -27.82
CA THR A 7 14.59 21.78 -27.17
C THR A 7 14.81 21.97 -25.67
N PRO A 8 13.90 22.63 -24.92
CA PRO A 8 14.03 22.68 -23.48
C PRO A 8 13.99 21.24 -23.02
N ALA A 9 15.12 20.73 -22.55
CA ALA A 9 15.15 19.50 -21.78
C ALA A 9 14.05 19.69 -20.75
N HIS A 10 12.95 18.93 -20.86
CA HIS A 10 11.88 19.01 -19.89
C HIS A 10 12.55 18.81 -18.55
N ILE A 11 12.69 19.92 -17.82
CA ILE A 11 12.98 19.93 -16.40
C ILE A 11 11.74 19.22 -15.87
N TYR A 12 11.81 17.89 -15.78
CA TYR A 12 10.85 17.12 -15.02
C TYR A 12 10.96 17.76 -13.65
N GLU A 13 10.01 18.64 -13.33
CA GLU A 13 9.94 19.32 -12.05
C GLU A 13 10.25 18.28 -11.00
N GLU A 14 11.37 18.45 -10.32
CA GLU A 14 11.95 17.41 -9.50
C GLU A 14 11.07 17.24 -8.26
N LYS A 15 10.01 16.44 -8.36
CA LYS A 15 9.04 16.28 -7.29
C LYS A 15 9.58 15.32 -6.24
N VAL A 16 9.40 15.68 -4.98
CA VAL A 16 9.67 14.80 -3.85
C VAL A 16 8.36 14.26 -3.30
N VAL A 17 8.41 13.09 -2.68
CA VAL A 17 7.24 12.50 -2.05
C VAL A 17 7.21 12.90 -0.59
N SER A 18 6.13 13.54 -0.16
CA SER A 18 5.82 13.75 1.25
C SER A 18 5.39 12.44 1.89
N LEU A 19 6.14 11.97 2.89
CA LEU A 19 5.77 10.79 3.66
C LEU A 19 4.51 11.05 4.48
N ASN A 20 4.37 12.24 5.07
CA ASN A 20 3.22 12.58 5.89
C ASN A 20 1.92 12.55 5.07
N LEU A 21 1.92 13.15 3.86
CA LEU A 21 0.74 13.11 2.98
C LEU A 21 0.41 11.70 2.49
N GLU A 22 1.42 10.87 2.23
CA GLU A 22 1.20 9.47 1.87
C GLU A 22 0.56 8.66 3.01
N LEU A 23 1.07 8.83 4.24
CA LEU A 23 0.51 8.17 5.42
C LEU A 23 -0.90 8.69 5.74
N ALA A 24 -1.14 9.99 5.60
CA ALA A 24 -2.46 10.58 5.75
C ALA A 24 -3.43 9.95 4.74
N ASN A 25 -3.07 9.82 3.47
CA ASN A 25 -3.92 9.19 2.46
C ASN A 25 -4.25 7.72 2.79
N LEU A 26 -3.28 6.95 3.29
CA LEU A 26 -3.51 5.59 3.78
C LEU A 26 -4.47 5.56 4.97
N GLU A 27 -4.34 6.48 5.92
CA GLU A 27 -5.27 6.60 7.04
C GLU A 27 -6.70 6.86 6.56
N HIS A 28 -6.89 7.78 5.61
CA HIS A 28 -8.20 8.09 5.04
C HIS A 28 -8.83 6.87 4.36
N ALA A 29 -8.04 6.11 3.59
CA ALA A 29 -8.49 4.87 2.96
C ALA A 29 -8.94 3.83 4.01
N LEU A 30 -8.12 3.59 5.04
CA LEU A 30 -8.45 2.64 6.11
C LEU A 30 -9.68 3.07 6.91
N ARG A 31 -9.83 4.37 7.18
CA ARG A 31 -11.02 4.93 7.82
C ARG A 31 -12.27 4.71 6.96
N GLY A 32 -12.17 4.88 5.64
CA GLY A 32 -13.25 4.56 4.71
C GLY A 32 -13.66 3.07 4.75
N ALA A 33 -12.69 2.16 4.77
CA ALA A 33 -12.97 0.72 4.92
C ALA A 33 -13.64 0.40 6.27
N HIS A 34 -13.19 1.04 7.35
CA HIS A 34 -13.79 0.89 8.67
C HIS A 34 -15.25 1.36 8.71
N LEU A 35 -15.55 2.55 8.19
CA LEU A 35 -16.91 3.07 8.11
C LEU A 35 -17.84 2.16 7.31
N LEU A 36 -17.37 1.61 6.18
CA LEU A 36 -18.14 0.62 5.41
C LEU A 36 -18.42 -0.65 6.23
N ALA A 37 -17.45 -1.11 7.02
CA ALA A 37 -17.62 -2.28 7.88
C ALA A 37 -18.63 -2.00 9.01
N GLU A 38 -18.63 -0.80 9.60
CA GLU A 38 -19.61 -0.40 10.62
C GLU A 38 -21.03 -0.34 10.05
N LEU A 39 -21.22 0.31 8.90
CA LEU A 39 -22.52 0.37 8.23
C LEU A 39 -23.05 -1.01 7.89
N LEU A 40 -22.18 -1.90 7.37
CA LEU A 40 -22.54 -3.28 7.07
C LEU A 40 -22.91 -4.07 8.33
N ALA A 41 -22.15 -3.93 9.41
CA ALA A 41 -22.41 -4.62 10.68
C ALA A 41 -23.73 -4.20 11.32
N ASN A 42 -24.13 -2.94 11.15
CA ASN A 42 -25.37 -2.39 11.67
C ASN A 42 -26.58 -2.58 10.73
N ASN A 43 -26.38 -3.12 9.52
CA ASN A 43 -27.38 -3.18 8.44
C ASN A 43 -27.89 -1.79 8.02
N ASP A 44 -27.03 -0.77 8.12
CA ASP A 44 -27.33 0.64 7.83
C ASP A 44 -26.90 1.07 6.41
N MET A 45 -26.68 0.10 5.52
CA MET A 45 -26.34 0.39 4.13
C MET A 45 -27.54 1.03 3.40
N PRO A 46 -27.32 2.07 2.58
CA PRO A 46 -28.42 2.86 2.01
C PRO A 46 -29.25 2.10 0.95
N THR A 47 -28.67 1.07 0.32
CA THR A 47 -29.33 0.25 -0.70
C THR A 47 -28.87 -1.21 -0.58
N GLU A 48 -29.71 -2.15 -1.04
CA GLU A 48 -29.34 -3.58 -1.12
C GLU A 48 -28.13 -3.83 -2.03
N ASP A 49 -27.97 -3.03 -3.09
CA ASP A 49 -26.79 -3.11 -3.95
C ASP A 49 -25.53 -2.70 -3.19
N ALA A 50 -25.60 -1.62 -2.40
CA ALA A 50 -24.46 -1.20 -1.59
C ALA A 50 -24.11 -2.26 -0.54
N ASP A 51 -25.11 -2.85 0.10
CA ASP A 51 -24.94 -3.96 1.06
C ASP A 51 -24.19 -5.16 0.43
N ARG A 52 -24.63 -5.58 -0.76
CA ARG A 52 -23.97 -6.66 -1.52
C ARG A 52 -22.56 -6.34 -1.99
N GLN A 53 -22.21 -5.06 -2.16
CA GLN A 53 -20.90 -4.62 -2.63
C GLN A 53 -19.92 -4.26 -1.50
N ALA A 54 -20.41 -3.87 -0.32
CA ALA A 54 -19.57 -3.41 0.79
C ALA A 54 -18.42 -4.39 1.13
N PRO A 55 -18.64 -5.72 1.24
CA PRO A 55 -17.54 -6.66 1.51
C PRO A 55 -16.43 -6.60 0.46
N ARG A 56 -16.78 -6.47 -0.83
CA ARG A 56 -15.81 -6.39 -1.93
C ARG A 56 -15.05 -5.08 -1.89
N SER A 57 -15.75 -3.97 -1.63
CA SER A 57 -15.15 -2.65 -1.51
C SER A 57 -14.15 -2.58 -0.35
N ILE A 58 -14.52 -3.13 0.82
CA ILE A 58 -13.62 -3.20 1.99
C ILE A 58 -12.34 -3.97 1.63
N VAL A 59 -12.48 -5.18 1.06
CA VAL A 59 -11.32 -5.99 0.67
C VAL A 59 -10.46 -5.27 -0.37
N ALA A 60 -11.07 -4.60 -1.35
CA ALA A 60 -10.34 -3.84 -2.36
C ALA A 60 -9.52 -2.70 -1.75
N ILE A 61 -10.11 -1.93 -0.81
CA ILE A 61 -9.41 -0.84 -0.12
C ILE A 61 -8.23 -1.39 0.69
N LEU A 62 -8.44 -2.48 1.45
CA LEU A 62 -7.38 -3.09 2.26
C LEU A 62 -6.24 -3.63 1.39
N ALA A 63 -6.55 -4.26 0.25
CA ALA A 63 -5.54 -4.76 -0.68
C ALA A 63 -4.73 -3.62 -1.33
N LEU A 64 -5.38 -2.50 -1.66
CA LEU A 64 -4.70 -1.31 -2.17
C LEU A 64 -3.78 -0.69 -1.10
N ALA A 65 -4.26 -0.56 0.13
CA ALA A 65 -3.48 -0.04 1.25
C ALA A 65 -2.25 -0.93 1.55
N ASP A 66 -2.42 -2.25 1.59
CA ASP A 66 -1.31 -3.19 1.79
C ASP A 66 -0.28 -3.10 0.66
N SER A 67 -0.71 -3.15 -0.60
CA SER A 67 0.18 -2.98 -1.76
C SER A 67 0.98 -1.67 -1.68
N ARG A 68 0.32 -0.59 -1.28
CA ARG A 68 0.94 0.72 -1.16
C ARG A 68 1.94 0.80 -0.01
N LEU A 69 1.63 0.21 1.16
CA LEU A 69 2.57 0.07 2.28
C LEU A 69 3.80 -0.77 1.89
N GLN A 70 3.61 -1.82 1.09
CA GLN A 70 4.73 -2.63 0.58
C GLN A 70 5.63 -1.81 -0.35
N GLN A 71 5.06 -1.00 -1.26
CA GLN A 71 5.82 -0.08 -2.09
C GLN A 71 6.62 0.92 -1.24
N LEU A 72 5.96 1.53 -0.24
CA LEU A 72 6.59 2.48 0.66
C LEU A 72 7.77 1.85 1.42
N ARG A 73 7.58 0.64 1.96
CA ARG A 73 8.63 -0.12 2.64
C ARG A 73 9.83 -0.38 1.72
N ARG A 74 9.60 -0.72 0.45
CA ARG A 74 10.68 -0.93 -0.53
C ARG A 74 11.46 0.35 -0.80
N VAL A 75 10.78 1.49 -0.92
CA VAL A 75 11.43 2.80 -1.11
C VAL A 75 12.26 3.18 0.11
N ILE A 76 11.70 3.06 1.33
CA ILE A 76 12.42 3.36 2.58
C ILE A 76 13.68 2.49 2.73
N ARG A 77 13.64 1.24 2.26
CA ARG A 77 14.80 0.32 2.27
C ARG A 77 15.79 0.56 1.13
N GLY A 78 15.49 1.47 0.20
CA GLY A 78 16.30 1.69 -1.01
C GLY A 78 16.21 0.58 -2.05
N GLU A 79 15.23 -0.32 -1.93
CA GLU A 79 14.92 -1.44 -2.85
C GLU A 79 14.11 -0.98 -4.07
N ALA A 80 13.54 0.23 -4.02
CA ALA A 80 12.78 0.86 -5.12
C ALA A 80 13.01 2.38 -5.13
N ASP A 81 12.81 3.02 -6.29
CA ASP A 81 12.88 4.49 -6.45
C ASP A 81 11.60 5.16 -5.92
N ALA A 82 11.75 6.33 -5.27
CA ALA A 82 10.65 7.14 -4.74
C ALA A 82 9.69 7.63 -5.84
N ARG A 83 10.14 7.74 -7.09
CA ARG A 83 9.29 8.09 -8.24
C ARG A 83 8.10 7.14 -8.42
N HIS A 84 8.22 5.88 -8.00
CA HIS A 84 7.11 4.93 -8.05
C HIS A 84 5.98 5.25 -7.07
N LEU A 85 6.24 6.11 -6.08
CA LEU A 85 5.23 6.58 -5.14
C LEU A 85 4.58 7.89 -5.58
N TRP A 86 4.99 8.52 -6.68
CA TRP A 86 4.38 9.77 -7.11
C TRP A 86 2.88 9.62 -7.38
N ALA A 87 2.12 10.44 -6.70
CA ALA A 87 0.68 10.56 -6.87
C ALA A 87 0.26 12.02 -6.60
N PRO A 88 -0.91 12.46 -7.11
CA PRO A 88 -1.35 13.84 -6.94
C PRO A 88 -1.43 14.30 -5.48
N HIS A 89 -1.70 13.40 -4.53
CA HIS A 89 -1.87 13.73 -3.11
C HIS A 89 -0.56 13.87 -2.33
N ASN A 90 0.57 13.38 -2.84
CA ASN A 90 1.83 13.31 -2.07
C ASN A 90 3.03 13.94 -2.78
N ALA A 91 2.87 14.37 -4.03
CA ALA A 91 3.95 14.97 -4.80
C ALA A 91 4.06 16.46 -4.46
N ILE A 92 5.15 16.84 -3.80
CA ILE A 92 5.41 18.21 -3.35
C ILE A 92 6.66 18.79 -4.03
N SER A 93 6.83 20.11 -3.90
CA SER A 93 8.02 20.83 -4.36
C SER A 93 9.27 20.32 -3.64
N PRO A 94 10.43 20.21 -4.34
CA PRO A 94 11.68 19.81 -3.71
C PRO A 94 12.16 20.85 -2.69
N GLU A 95 11.89 22.13 -2.96
CA GLU A 95 12.21 23.21 -2.04
C GLU A 95 11.23 23.22 -0.85
N PRO A 96 11.72 23.23 0.40
CA PRO A 96 10.85 23.24 1.57
C PRO A 96 10.14 24.58 1.73
N LEU A 97 8.81 24.52 1.89
CA LEU A 97 8.01 25.68 2.23
C LEU A 97 7.99 25.87 3.75
N PRO A 98 7.76 27.10 4.24
CA PRO A 98 7.60 27.34 5.67
C PRO A 98 6.48 26.47 6.27
N GLY A 99 6.81 25.66 7.27
CA GLY A 99 5.88 24.70 7.90
C GLY A 99 6.08 23.24 7.47
N ASP A 100 6.88 22.96 6.44
CA ASP A 100 7.21 21.59 6.00
C ASP A 100 8.44 21.00 6.72
N GLU A 101 8.95 21.68 7.75
CA GLU A 101 10.22 21.36 8.43
C GLU A 101 10.23 19.96 9.06
N GLU A 102 9.06 19.51 9.51
CA GLU A 102 8.87 18.20 10.16
C GLU A 102 8.49 17.08 9.18
N ASP A 103 8.25 17.41 7.89
CA ASP A 103 7.86 16.41 6.91
C ASP A 103 9.05 15.64 6.36
N VAL A 104 8.93 14.31 6.32
CA VAL A 104 9.95 13.43 5.76
C VAL A 104 9.77 13.36 4.25
N ARG A 105 10.75 13.89 3.52
CA ARG A 105 10.78 13.95 2.06
C ARG A 105 11.54 12.75 1.49
N LEU A 106 10.89 11.97 0.64
CA LEU A 106 11.53 10.89 -0.10
C LEU A 106 11.95 11.40 -1.48
N GLU A 107 13.26 11.55 -1.65
CA GLU A 107 13.86 12.03 -2.89
C GLU A 107 13.97 10.90 -3.93
N PRO A 108 13.74 11.21 -5.22
CA PRO A 108 14.08 10.32 -6.30
C PRO A 108 15.56 9.91 -6.29
N ARG A 109 15.86 8.67 -6.67
CA ARG A 109 17.25 8.22 -6.77
C ARG A 109 17.94 8.97 -7.91
N SER A 110 18.95 9.79 -7.60
CA SER A 110 19.79 10.42 -8.61
C SER A 110 20.53 9.34 -9.41
N ALA A 111 20.48 9.43 -10.75
CA ALA A 111 21.08 8.44 -11.64
C ALA A 111 22.64 8.41 -11.62
N SER A 112 23.27 9.35 -10.91
CA SER A 112 24.72 9.52 -10.86
C SER A 112 25.26 9.45 -9.43
N GLY A 113 25.64 8.25 -8.99
CA GLY A 113 26.41 8.08 -7.76
C GLY A 113 26.60 6.60 -7.43
N PRO A 114 27.84 6.14 -7.18
CA PRO A 114 28.10 4.73 -6.93
C PRO A 114 27.29 4.29 -5.72
N SER A 115 26.53 3.22 -5.92
CA SER A 115 25.87 2.43 -4.88
C SER A 115 26.72 2.40 -3.60
N ALA A 116 26.35 3.24 -2.62
CA ALA A 116 26.91 3.13 -1.29
C ALA A 116 26.38 1.81 -0.74
N THR A 117 27.23 0.78 -0.83
CA THR A 117 27.01 -0.51 -0.20
C THR A 117 26.69 -0.29 1.28
N PRO A 118 25.53 -0.74 1.77
CA PRO A 118 25.22 -0.67 3.18
C PRO A 118 26.07 -1.71 3.90
N GLY A 119 27.11 -1.26 4.63
CA GLY A 119 27.81 -2.10 5.60
C GLY A 119 29.33 -2.17 5.48
N THR A 120 30.01 -1.06 5.73
CA THR A 120 31.38 -1.11 6.28
C THR A 120 31.42 -0.25 7.53
N ARG A 121 31.08 -0.87 8.67
CA ARG A 121 31.51 -0.36 9.98
C ARG A 121 33.03 -0.28 9.95
N LYS A 122 33.54 0.95 9.92
CA LYS A 122 34.95 1.29 10.06
C LYS A 122 35.40 0.80 11.44
N ARG A 123 35.92 -0.43 11.50
CA ARG A 123 36.59 -0.98 12.68
C ARG A 123 37.88 -0.17 12.83
N THR A 124 37.97 0.63 13.89
CA THR A 124 39.18 1.34 14.27
C THR A 124 40.26 0.30 14.57
N ASP A 125 41.23 0.27 13.66
CA ASP A 125 42.41 -0.59 13.70
C ASP A 125 43.36 -0.04 14.77
N SER A 126 43.31 -0.63 15.97
CA SER A 126 44.26 -0.35 17.05
C SER A 126 45.33 -1.44 17.01
N ARG A 127 46.35 -1.24 16.19
CA ARG A 127 47.56 -2.06 16.17
C ARG A 127 48.59 -1.48 17.15
N ASN A 128 48.85 -2.21 18.24
CA ASN A 128 50.15 -2.77 18.58
C ASN A 128 50.30 -2.96 20.10
N LEU A 129 50.41 -4.22 20.52
CA LEU A 129 51.50 -4.77 21.34
C LEU A 129 51.20 -6.25 21.59
N ALA A 130 52.10 -7.11 21.13
CA ALA A 130 52.21 -8.53 21.50
C ALA A 130 53.63 -8.72 22.09
N PRO A 131 54.02 -9.90 22.58
CA PRO A 131 53.26 -11.08 23.04
C PRO A 131 53.69 -11.55 24.46
N ASP A 132 52.90 -12.41 25.13
CA ASP A 132 53.47 -13.65 25.69
C ASP A 132 52.41 -14.67 26.21
N ALA A 133 52.80 -15.93 26.11
CA ALA A 133 52.44 -17.10 26.93
C ALA A 133 51.02 -17.74 26.91
N SER A 134 51.03 -18.96 26.33
CA SER A 134 50.61 -20.23 26.95
C SER A 134 49.15 -20.75 26.81
N LEU A 135 49.05 -21.85 26.03
CA LEU A 135 48.46 -23.17 26.33
C LEU A 135 47.07 -23.28 27.00
N SER A 136 46.10 -23.81 26.24
CA SER A 136 45.29 -25.03 26.54
C SER A 136 44.22 -25.19 25.45
N GLU A 137 44.32 -26.21 24.59
CA GLU A 137 43.56 -27.47 24.68
C GLU A 137 42.09 -27.31 25.12
N GLY A 138 41.14 -27.58 24.21
CA GLY A 138 39.76 -27.76 24.66
C GLY A 138 38.68 -27.79 23.57
N VAL A 139 38.38 -29.00 23.09
CA VAL A 139 37.02 -29.46 22.75
C VAL A 139 36.39 -28.97 21.44
N ARG A 140 36.46 -29.85 20.45
CA ARG A 140 35.58 -29.95 19.29
C ARG A 140 34.14 -30.23 19.73
N ARG A 141 33.16 -29.41 19.31
CA ARG A 141 31.76 -29.86 19.19
C ARG A 141 31.15 -29.41 17.87
N ARG A 142 30.85 -30.42 17.05
CA ARG A 142 29.92 -30.37 15.92
C ARG A 142 28.51 -30.09 16.46
N VAL A 143 27.79 -29.19 15.80
CA VAL A 143 26.32 -29.12 15.80
C VAL A 143 25.95 -28.89 14.33
N VAL A 144 25.85 -29.95 13.52
CA VAL A 144 24.60 -30.67 13.17
C VAL A 144 23.46 -29.71 12.82
N CYS A 145 23.32 -29.45 11.51
CA CYS A 145 22.11 -28.91 10.91
C CYS A 145 21.01 -29.99 10.90
N PRO A 146 19.78 -29.71 11.33
CA PRO A 146 18.64 -30.54 10.96
C PRO A 146 18.13 -30.17 9.56
N LYS A 147 17.97 -31.22 8.76
CA LYS A 147 17.43 -31.22 7.41
C LYS A 147 15.99 -30.70 7.35
N SER A 148 15.70 -30.04 6.24
CA SER A 148 14.39 -29.83 5.66
C SER A 148 13.55 -31.10 5.61
N THR A 149 12.37 -31.07 6.22
CA THR A 149 11.30 -32.05 5.95
C THR A 149 10.28 -31.37 5.05
N SER A 150 10.35 -31.68 3.76
CA SER A 150 9.29 -31.44 2.80
C SER A 150 8.33 -32.62 2.93
N GLU A 151 7.11 -32.40 3.42
CA GLU A 151 6.02 -33.37 3.25
C GLU A 151 4.94 -32.77 2.37
N ASN A 152 4.82 -33.43 1.24
CA ASN A 152 3.94 -33.21 0.12
C ASN A 152 2.78 -34.18 0.31
N THR A 153 1.61 -33.70 0.76
CA THR A 153 0.37 -34.48 0.72
C THR A 153 -0.56 -33.91 -0.34
N SER A 154 -0.43 -34.49 -1.52
CA SER A 154 -1.43 -34.49 -2.58
C SER A 154 -2.49 -35.56 -2.29
N ARG A 155 -3.70 -35.36 -2.86
CA ARG A 155 -4.86 -36.27 -3.00
C ARG A 155 -5.97 -36.21 -1.94
N ARG A 156 -7.13 -35.67 -2.33
CA ARG A 156 -8.33 -36.39 -2.83
C ARG A 156 -9.48 -35.37 -2.94
N SER A 157 -9.99 -35.11 -4.14
CA SER A 157 -11.13 -35.81 -4.78
C SER A 157 -12.51 -35.33 -4.29
N ARG A 158 -13.15 -34.55 -5.17
CA ARG A 158 -14.56 -34.55 -5.57
C ARG A 158 -15.58 -35.17 -4.60
N SER A 159 -16.57 -34.36 -4.21
CA SER A 159 -17.94 -34.85 -4.08
C SER A 159 -18.93 -33.79 -4.59
N THR A 160 -19.68 -34.20 -5.60
CA THR A 160 -20.85 -33.55 -6.18
C THR A 160 -22.11 -34.12 -5.51
N SER A 161 -23.01 -33.25 -5.04
CA SER A 161 -24.43 -33.58 -4.85
C SER A 161 -25.23 -32.27 -4.87
N SER A 162 -25.92 -31.88 -5.94
CA SER A 162 -27.24 -32.35 -6.40
C SER A 162 -28.38 -32.20 -5.37
N LEU A 163 -29.04 -31.02 -5.39
CA LEU A 163 -30.50 -30.68 -5.40
C LEU A 163 -31.49 -31.41 -4.45
N PRO A 164 -32.57 -30.76 -3.93
CA PRO A 164 -33.70 -30.18 -4.72
C PRO A 164 -34.25 -28.82 -4.20
N LEU A 165 -34.72 -27.91 -5.06
CA LEU A 165 -36.11 -27.76 -5.54
C LEU A 165 -37.18 -27.84 -4.42
N SER A 166 -37.65 -26.67 -3.99
CA SER A 166 -39.01 -26.51 -3.47
C SER A 166 -39.60 -25.21 -4.01
N LEU A 167 -40.49 -25.39 -4.98
CA LEU A 167 -41.56 -24.46 -5.30
C LEU A 167 -42.40 -24.20 -4.05
N ARG A 168 -42.83 -22.95 -3.86
CA ARG A 168 -44.24 -22.63 -3.57
C ARG A 168 -44.49 -21.12 -3.64
N ASP A 169 -45.34 -20.78 -4.61
CA ASP A 169 -46.47 -19.84 -4.60
C ASP A 169 -46.24 -18.42 -4.04
N SER A 170 -46.23 -17.41 -4.91
CA SER A 170 -47.42 -16.70 -5.42
C SER A 170 -48.24 -16.00 -4.33
N SER A 171 -48.08 -14.68 -4.22
CA SER A 171 -49.18 -13.75 -4.00
C SER A 171 -48.78 -12.35 -4.44
N ALA A 172 -49.42 -11.93 -5.53
CA ALA A 172 -49.41 -10.58 -6.03
C ALA A 172 -50.04 -9.63 -5.01
N SER A 173 -49.46 -8.45 -4.84
CA SER A 173 -50.23 -7.29 -4.39
C SER A 173 -49.92 -6.09 -5.27
N LYS A 174 -51.03 -5.52 -5.74
CA LYS A 174 -51.19 -4.48 -6.74
C LYS A 174 -51.03 -3.09 -6.09
N VAL A 175 -50.46 -2.18 -6.87
CA VAL A 175 -50.97 -0.81 -7.11
C VAL A 175 -50.91 0.18 -5.93
N ASN A 176 -50.06 1.20 -6.05
CA ASN A 176 -50.55 2.55 -6.40
C ASN A 176 -49.39 3.49 -6.78
N VAL A 177 -49.41 3.91 -8.04
CA VAL A 177 -48.75 5.10 -8.56
C VAL A 177 -49.58 6.29 -8.08
N VAL A 178 -48.98 7.22 -7.36
CA VAL A 178 -49.54 8.56 -7.17
C VAL A 178 -48.49 9.55 -7.64
N ASP A 179 -48.77 10.11 -8.81
CA ASP A 179 -48.15 11.30 -9.38
C ASP A 179 -48.30 12.48 -8.41
N ASN A 180 -47.21 13.23 -8.20
CA ASN A 180 -47.31 14.56 -7.61
C ASN A 180 -46.27 15.51 -8.22
N PRO A 181 -46.58 16.18 -9.35
CA PRO A 181 -45.73 17.24 -9.89
C PRO A 181 -46.08 18.58 -9.24
N GLY A 182 -45.34 18.94 -8.19
CA GLY A 182 -45.37 20.28 -7.61
C GLY A 182 -44.64 21.28 -8.51
N LEU A 183 -45.41 22.04 -9.30
CA LEU A 183 -44.98 23.27 -9.97
C LEU A 183 -44.46 24.29 -8.94
N ILE A 184 -43.25 24.82 -9.16
CA ILE A 184 -42.81 26.09 -8.56
C ILE A 184 -42.58 27.07 -9.72
N THR A 185 -43.50 28.01 -9.89
CA THR A 185 -43.35 29.16 -10.76
C THR A 185 -42.83 30.32 -9.92
N ILE A 186 -41.63 30.82 -10.21
CA ILE A 186 -41.11 32.08 -9.65
C ILE A 186 -41.22 33.14 -10.73
N SER A 187 -42.19 34.05 -10.58
CA SER A 187 -42.26 35.29 -11.35
C SER A 187 -41.39 36.34 -10.64
N GLY A 188 -40.27 36.72 -11.27
CA GLY A 188 -39.50 37.92 -10.92
C GLY A 188 -40.03 39.12 -11.68
N SER A 189 -40.28 40.22 -10.95
CA SER A 189 -40.55 41.56 -11.46
C SER A 189 -39.26 42.34 -11.64
#